data_AF-A0A2L2P0K9-F1
#
_entry.id   AF-A0A2L2P0K9-F1
#
_cell.length_a   1.000
_cell.length_b   1.000
_cell.length_c   1.000
_cell.angle_alpha   90.00
_cell.angle_beta   90.00
_cell.angle_gamma   90.00
#
_symmetry.space_group_name_H-M   'P 1'
#
loop_
_entity.id
_entity.type
_entity.pdbx_description
1 polymer ?
#
loop_
_entity_poly.entity_id
_entity_poly.type
_entity_poly.pdbx_seq_one_letter_code
_entity_poly.pdbx_strand_id
1 'polypeptide(L)'
;MVNRTNPTQSNNTLLRSLMNVALSVQVMLGSGLLYGSVQTAFHPQQHEQSAQSQQHKQSAQSEPRRFGRAEYEQLKTGMSLTDVRSILNPGIEVSRSATIATFVWENPDGSTITAVFENDKLKSKEQFGLK
;
A
#
# COMPACT_ATOMS: atom_id res chain seq x y z
N MET A 1 4.60 52.63 -7.27
CA MET A 1 3.89 51.35 -7.42
C MET A 1 4.93 50.28 -7.72
N VAL A 2 5.21 49.38 -6.78
CA VAL A 2 6.20 48.31 -6.94
C VAL A 2 5.51 47.06 -7.47
N ASN A 3 5.73 46.74 -8.76
CA ASN A 3 5.30 45.47 -9.33
C ASN A 3 6.30 44.38 -8.94
N ARG A 4 5.81 43.37 -8.22
CA ARG A 4 6.54 42.16 -7.83
C ARG A 4 6.48 41.17 -8.98
N THR A 5 7.61 40.86 -9.60
CA THR A 5 7.70 39.76 -10.58
C THR A 5 7.91 38.43 -9.86
N ASN A 6 7.12 37.46 -10.30
CA ASN A 6 6.90 36.09 -9.83
C ASN A 6 8.20 35.24 -9.89
N PRO A 7 8.49 34.36 -8.91
CA PRO A 7 9.63 33.45 -9.01
C PRO A 7 9.31 32.22 -9.88
N THR A 8 10.20 32.03 -10.84
CA THR A 8 10.63 30.85 -11.61
C THR A 8 10.08 29.48 -11.16
N GLN A 9 9.30 28.87 -12.06
CA GLN A 9 8.95 27.44 -12.04
C GLN A 9 10.17 26.62 -12.47
N SER A 10 10.70 25.80 -11.56
CA SER A 10 11.84 24.91 -11.81
C SER A 10 11.38 23.66 -12.57
N ASN A 11 11.83 23.55 -13.81
CA ASN A 11 11.75 22.33 -14.60
C ASN A 11 12.95 21.44 -14.27
N ASN A 12 12.72 20.30 -13.63
CA ASN A 12 13.72 19.22 -13.58
C ASN A 12 13.16 17.98 -14.25
N THR A 13 13.79 17.67 -15.38
CA THR A 13 13.51 16.62 -16.33
C THR A 13 13.71 15.25 -15.69
N LEU A 14 12.69 14.41 -15.85
CA LEU A 14 12.61 13.03 -15.38
C LEU A 14 13.78 12.16 -15.88
N LEU A 15 14.67 11.77 -14.96
CA LEU A 15 15.52 10.58 -15.12
C LEU A 15 14.64 9.34 -14.92
N ARG A 16 14.03 8.89 -16.02
CA ARG A 16 13.46 7.55 -16.13
C ARG A 16 14.61 6.55 -16.24
N SER A 17 14.85 5.79 -15.18
CA SER A 17 15.59 4.53 -15.28
C SER A 17 14.81 3.46 -14.52
N LEU A 18 14.07 2.65 -15.28
CA LEU A 18 13.35 1.48 -14.80
C LEU A 18 14.37 0.35 -14.62
N MET A 19 14.71 0.03 -13.37
CA MET A 19 15.42 -1.21 -13.05
C MET A 19 14.46 -2.15 -12.32
N ASN A 20 13.99 -3.15 -13.08
CA ASN A 20 13.30 -4.33 -12.57
C ASN A 20 14.22 -5.09 -11.60
N VAL A 21 13.81 -5.24 -10.34
CA VAL A 21 14.43 -6.20 -9.42
C VAL A 21 13.33 -7.13 -8.90
N ALA A 22 13.21 -8.28 -9.57
CA ALA A 22 12.45 -9.42 -9.08
C ALA A 22 13.35 -10.22 -8.13
N LEU A 23 13.05 -10.21 -6.83
CA LEU A 23 13.66 -11.11 -5.86
C LEU A 23 12.62 -12.16 -5.45
N SER A 24 12.59 -13.27 -6.19
CA SER A 24 11.93 -14.50 -5.78
C SER A 24 12.79 -15.22 -4.74
N VAL A 25 12.42 -15.15 -3.47
CA VAL A 25 12.99 -15.98 -2.41
C VAL A 25 12.15 -17.25 -2.30
N GLN A 26 12.72 -18.37 -2.73
CA GLN A 26 12.12 -19.70 -2.60
C GLN A 26 12.46 -20.29 -1.23
N VAL A 27 11.46 -20.50 -0.38
CA VAL A 27 11.64 -21.18 0.91
C VAL A 27 11.06 -22.59 0.89
N MET A 28 12.03 -23.51 0.87
CA MET A 28 12.15 -24.82 1.54
C MET A 28 11.15 -25.96 1.35
N LEU A 29 11.76 -27.06 0.90
CA LEU A 29 11.45 -28.47 1.11
C LEU A 29 11.02 -28.79 2.54
N GLY A 30 9.93 -29.53 2.69
CA GLY A 30 9.50 -30.15 3.93
C GLY A 30 8.59 -31.34 3.67
N SER A 31 9.18 -32.49 3.34
CA SER A 31 8.51 -33.78 3.22
C SER A 31 7.99 -34.24 4.59
N GLY A 32 6.74 -34.70 4.65
CA GLY A 32 6.18 -35.36 5.82
C GLY A 32 4.90 -36.13 5.49
N LEU A 33 5.04 -37.37 5.03
CA LEU A 33 3.98 -38.39 5.03
C LEU A 33 3.83 -38.93 6.45
N LEU A 34 2.60 -39.05 6.98
CA LEU A 34 2.23 -40.10 7.94
C LEU A 34 0.70 -40.31 7.99
N TYR A 35 0.31 -41.46 7.42
CA TYR A 35 -0.82 -42.37 7.70
C TYR A 35 -1.98 -41.94 8.64
N GLY A 36 -3.20 -41.97 8.07
CA GLY A 36 -4.22 -42.98 8.40
C GLY A 36 -5.22 -42.68 9.53
N SER A 37 -6.51 -42.55 9.18
CA SER A 37 -7.63 -43.43 9.63
C SER A 37 -8.99 -42.84 9.22
N VAL A 38 -9.90 -43.75 8.86
CA VAL A 38 -11.24 -43.55 8.29
C VAL A 38 -12.35 -43.56 9.36
N GLN A 39 -13.51 -43.01 8.98
CA GLN A 39 -14.87 -43.10 9.57
C GLN A 39 -15.28 -41.85 10.38
N THR A 40 -16.45 -41.22 10.23
CA THR A 40 -17.76 -41.64 9.70
C THR A 40 -18.56 -40.39 9.27
N ALA A 41 -19.37 -40.51 8.23
CA ALA A 41 -20.36 -39.50 7.83
C ALA A 41 -21.70 -39.75 8.52
N PHE A 42 -22.35 -38.74 9.14
CA PHE A 42 -23.81 -38.60 9.32
C PHE A 42 -24.19 -37.15 9.72
N HIS A 43 -24.94 -36.46 8.86
CA HIS A 43 -25.84 -35.31 9.15
C HIS A 43 -27.22 -35.86 9.61
N PRO A 44 -28.24 -35.09 10.10
CA PRO A 44 -28.37 -33.63 10.37
C PRO A 44 -28.98 -33.31 11.77
N GLN A 45 -29.06 -32.04 12.19
CA GLN A 45 -30.30 -31.39 12.71
C GLN A 45 -30.01 -29.95 13.16
N GLN A 46 -30.86 -29.04 12.70
CA GLN A 46 -30.86 -27.61 12.93
C GLN A 46 -31.11 -27.25 14.40
N HIS A 47 -30.37 -26.27 14.90
CA HIS A 47 -30.88 -25.33 15.89
C HIS A 47 -30.68 -23.92 15.35
N GLU A 48 -31.80 -23.26 15.08
CA GLU A 48 -31.90 -21.87 14.69
C GLU A 48 -32.02 -20.97 15.93
N GLN A 49 -31.49 -19.76 15.76
CA GLN A 49 -31.81 -18.50 16.45
C GLN A 49 -31.03 -18.06 17.71
N SER A 50 -30.46 -16.86 17.51
CA SER A 50 -30.27 -15.76 18.46
C SER A 50 -28.96 -15.69 19.26
N ALA A 51 -27.91 -15.20 18.60
CA ALA A 51 -27.07 -14.15 19.17
C ALA A 51 -26.40 -13.34 18.06
N GLN A 52 -26.86 -12.11 17.95
CA GLN A 52 -26.35 -11.02 17.14
C GLN A 52 -24.87 -10.78 17.44
N SER A 53 -24.02 -11.12 16.48
CA SER A 53 -22.71 -10.52 16.29
C SER A 53 -22.42 -10.70 14.81
N GLN A 54 -22.74 -9.66 14.04
CA GLN A 54 -22.31 -9.54 12.65
C GLN A 54 -20.80 -9.44 12.65
N GLN A 55 -20.18 -10.60 12.77
CA GLN A 55 -18.82 -10.87 12.38
C GLN A 55 -18.85 -10.71 10.86
N HIS A 56 -18.67 -9.48 10.39
CA HIS A 56 -18.09 -9.26 9.07
C HIS A 56 -16.73 -9.96 9.09
N LYS A 57 -16.74 -11.26 8.81
CA LYS A 57 -15.63 -11.99 8.26
C LYS A 57 -15.35 -11.30 6.94
N GLN A 58 -14.50 -10.29 7.00
CA GLN A 58 -13.93 -9.65 5.83
C GLN A 58 -13.14 -10.75 5.12
N SER A 59 -13.80 -11.34 4.14
CA SER A 59 -13.25 -12.28 3.19
C SER A 59 -11.95 -11.71 2.65
N ALA A 60 -10.88 -12.45 2.88
CA ALA A 60 -9.60 -12.28 2.20
C ALA A 60 -9.83 -12.53 0.70
N GLN A 61 -10.20 -11.46 -0.01
CA GLN A 61 -10.11 -11.38 -1.46
C GLN A 61 -9.16 -10.23 -1.76
N SER A 62 -7.94 -10.62 -2.11
CA SER A 62 -6.80 -9.78 -2.43
C SER A 62 -7.01 -9.09 -3.78
N GLU A 63 -8.06 -8.29 -3.92
CA GLU A 63 -8.06 -7.25 -4.94
C GLU A 63 -7.00 -6.22 -4.53
N PRO A 64 -6.08 -5.81 -5.42
CA PRO A 64 -5.13 -4.75 -5.10
C PRO A 64 -5.93 -3.54 -4.62
N ARG A 65 -5.82 -3.20 -3.33
CA ARG A 65 -6.53 -2.04 -2.80
C ARG A 65 -6.08 -0.82 -3.57
N ARG A 66 -7.00 -0.28 -4.37
CA ARG A 66 -6.80 0.99 -5.06
C ARG A 66 -6.89 2.11 -4.05
N PHE A 67 -5.93 3.02 -4.09
CA PHE A 67 -6.00 4.29 -3.34
C PHE A 67 -6.46 5.37 -4.30
N GLY A 68 -7.43 6.17 -3.88
CA GLY A 68 -7.99 7.25 -4.67
C GLY A 68 -7.62 8.62 -4.13
N ARG A 69 -8.34 9.63 -4.62
CA ARG A 69 -8.19 11.01 -4.15
C ARG A 69 -8.45 11.16 -2.64
N ALA A 70 -9.39 10.40 -2.09
CA ALA A 70 -9.77 10.48 -0.68
C ALA A 70 -8.61 10.10 0.27
N GLU A 71 -7.87 9.05 -0.05
CA GLU A 71 -6.71 8.62 0.73
C GLU A 71 -5.56 9.62 0.57
N TYR A 72 -5.32 10.12 -0.64
CA TYR A 72 -4.29 11.13 -0.91
C TYR A 72 -4.53 12.44 -0.14
N GLU A 73 -5.79 12.87 -0.01
CA GLU A 73 -6.16 14.09 0.72
C GLU A 73 -6.04 13.94 2.24
N GLN A 74 -6.11 12.72 2.77
CA GLN A 74 -5.86 12.44 4.18
C GLN A 74 -4.38 12.61 4.56
N LEU A 75 -3.46 12.47 3.60
CA LEU A 75 -2.04 12.63 3.84
C LEU A 75 -1.69 14.09 4.14
N LYS A 76 -0.96 14.31 5.24
CA LYS A 76 -0.53 15.63 5.69
C LYS A 76 0.97 15.65 5.92
N THR A 77 1.60 16.79 5.63
CA THR A 77 3.00 17.00 5.97
C THR A 77 3.21 16.79 7.48
N GLY A 78 4.35 16.20 7.85
CA GLY A 78 4.65 15.82 9.22
C GLY A 78 4.08 14.47 9.68
N MET A 79 3.27 13.77 8.87
CA MET A 79 2.88 12.39 9.17
C MET A 79 4.10 11.46 9.15
N SER A 80 4.09 10.42 9.99
CA SER A 80 5.12 9.37 9.91
C SER A 80 4.89 8.45 8.71
N LEU A 81 5.92 7.72 8.29
CA LEU A 81 5.77 6.67 7.29
C LEU A 81 4.74 5.59 7.72
N THR A 82 4.67 5.28 9.01
CA THR A 82 3.68 4.34 9.55
C THR A 82 2.26 4.86 9.35
N ASP A 83 2.00 6.13 9.68
CA ASP A 83 0.67 6.74 9.50
C ASP A 83 0.24 6.75 8.03
N VAL A 84 1.18 7.10 7.14
CA VAL A 84 0.93 7.09 5.69
C VAL A 84 0.62 5.66 5.21
N ARG A 85 1.33 4.65 5.71
CA ARG A 85 1.08 3.24 5.38
C ARG A 85 -0.25 2.72 5.93
N SER A 86 -0.74 3.25 7.05
CA SER A 86 -2.09 2.92 7.53
C SER A 86 -3.19 3.43 6.60
N ILE A 87 -2.91 4.49 5.83
CA ILE A 87 -3.84 5.08 4.86
C ILE A 87 -3.70 4.42 3.48
N LEU A 88 -2.47 4.30 2.97
CA LEU A 88 -2.18 3.85 1.59
C LEU A 88 -1.71 2.39 1.47
N ASN A 89 -1.52 1.66 2.58
CA ASN A 89 -0.77 0.40 2.65
C ASN A 89 0.74 0.62 2.36
N PRO A 90 1.59 -0.43 2.45
CA PRO A 90 3.00 -0.32 2.10
C PRO A 90 3.20 0.09 0.63
N GLY A 91 3.94 1.18 0.41
CA GLY A 91 4.41 1.60 -0.91
C GLY A 91 5.78 1.00 -1.25
N ILE A 92 6.20 1.20 -2.49
CA ILE A 92 7.52 0.79 -2.99
C ILE A 92 8.51 1.91 -2.68
N GLU A 93 9.58 1.59 -1.94
CA GLU A 93 10.68 2.52 -1.74
C GLU A 93 11.52 2.59 -3.02
N VAL A 94 11.66 3.79 -3.59
CA VAL A 94 12.40 4.00 -4.85
C VAL A 94 13.73 4.73 -4.63
N SER A 95 13.91 5.37 -3.48
CA SER A 95 15.17 6.06 -3.13
C SER A 95 15.28 6.25 -1.62
N ARG A 96 16.51 6.17 -1.10
CA ARG A 96 16.84 6.44 0.30
C ARG A 96 18.23 7.04 0.46
N SER A 97 18.34 8.03 1.34
CA SER A 97 19.57 8.60 1.88
C SER A 97 19.52 8.60 3.42
N ALA A 98 20.49 9.22 4.07
CA ALA A 98 20.54 9.30 5.54
C ALA A 98 19.29 9.99 6.14
N THR A 99 18.74 10.99 5.45
CA THR A 99 17.61 11.79 5.95
C THR A 99 16.39 11.74 5.04
N ILE A 100 16.54 11.38 3.76
CA ILE A 100 15.45 11.40 2.79
C ILE A 100 15.06 9.97 2.38
N ALA A 101 13.77 9.70 2.26
CA ALA A 101 13.25 8.48 1.64
C ALA A 101 12.07 8.79 0.72
N THR A 102 12.03 8.19 -0.46
CA THR A 102 10.97 8.39 -1.44
C THR A 102 10.22 7.08 -1.66
N PHE A 103 8.89 7.16 -1.55
CA PHE A 103 7.98 6.04 -1.76
C PHE A 103 7.02 6.33 -2.90
N VAL A 104 6.69 5.29 -3.66
CA VAL A 104 5.70 5.33 -4.74
C VAL A 104 4.64 4.27 -4.48
N TRP A 105 3.40 4.66 -4.68
CA TRP A 105 2.26 3.75 -4.77
C TRP A 105 1.71 3.85 -6.19
N GLU A 106 1.55 2.72 -6.87
CA GLU A 106 0.99 2.63 -8.22
C GLU A 106 -0.27 1.76 -8.21
N ASN A 107 -1.37 2.32 -8.73
CA ASN A 107 -2.62 1.60 -8.90
C ASN A 107 -2.63 0.83 -10.23
N PRO A 108 -3.45 -0.21 -10.37
CA PRO A 108 -3.59 -0.94 -11.64
C PRO A 108 -4.07 -0.11 -12.84
N ASP A 109 -4.65 1.08 -12.63
CA ASP A 109 -5.00 2.01 -13.73
C ASP A 109 -3.85 2.94 -14.13
N GLY A 110 -2.65 2.76 -13.56
CA GLY A 110 -1.47 3.59 -13.81
C GLY A 110 -1.46 4.92 -13.06
N SER A 111 -2.46 5.18 -12.21
CA SER A 111 -2.40 6.34 -11.31
C SER A 111 -1.38 6.10 -10.20
N THR A 112 -0.69 7.17 -9.78
CA THR A 112 0.40 7.06 -8.81
C THR A 112 0.33 8.11 -7.71
N ILE A 113 0.87 7.77 -6.55
CA ILE A 113 1.20 8.69 -5.47
C ILE A 113 2.70 8.58 -5.21
N THR A 114 3.38 9.72 -5.13
CA THR A 114 4.77 9.80 -4.70
C THR A 114 4.84 10.57 -3.39
N ALA A 115 5.54 10.04 -2.40
CA ALA A 115 5.76 10.71 -1.12
C ALA A 115 7.25 10.78 -0.80
N VAL A 116 7.71 11.96 -0.38
CA VAL A 116 9.07 12.17 0.10
C VAL A 116 9.02 12.40 1.61
N PHE A 117 9.79 11.60 2.33
CA PHE A 117 9.97 11.71 3.77
C PHE A 117 11.33 12.32 4.05
N GLU A 118 11.38 13.24 5.00
CA GLU A 118 12.60 13.81 5.56
C GLU A 118 12.60 13.54 7.07
N ASN A 119 13.64 12.88 7.58
CA ASN A 119 13.74 12.45 8.98
C ASN A 119 12.48 11.69 9.45
N ASP A 120 12.03 10.71 8.65
CA ASP A 120 10.83 9.89 8.86
C ASP A 120 9.49 10.66 8.89
N LYS A 121 9.48 11.92 8.47
CA LYS A 121 8.29 12.77 8.41
C LYS A 121 7.95 13.13 6.97
N LEU A 122 6.67 13.05 6.61
CA LEU A 122 6.19 13.38 5.27
C LEU A 122 6.52 14.85 4.97
N LYS A 123 7.41 15.08 4.02
CA LYS A 123 7.86 16.41 3.62
C LYS A 123 7.07 16.94 2.44
N SER A 124 6.88 16.11 1.43
CA SER A 124 6.07 16.43 0.25
C SER A 124 5.34 15.21 -0.28
N LYS A 125 4.25 15.45 -1.00
CA LYS A 125 3.47 14.42 -1.68
C LYS A 125 2.98 14.93 -3.04
N GLU A 126 2.96 14.05 -4.01
CA GLU A 126 2.53 14.31 -5.38
C GLU A 126 1.62 13.17 -5.84
N GLN A 127 0.72 13.46 -6.77
CA GLN A 127 -0.14 12.45 -7.39
C GLN A 127 -0.22 12.67 -8.89
N PHE A 128 -0.43 11.58 -9.61
CA PHE A 128 -0.68 11.58 -11.04
C PHE A 128 -1.86 10.68 -11.38
N GLY A 129 -2.82 11.20 -12.13
CA GLY A 129 -3.92 10.42 -12.69
C GLY A 129 -4.92 9.83 -11.69
N LEU A 130 -4.88 10.22 -10.39
CA LEU A 130 -5.87 9.77 -9.42
C LEU A 130 -7.27 10.27 -9.80
N LYS A 131 -8.27 9.42 -9.55
CA LYS A 131 -9.69 9.72 -9.72
C LYS A 131 -10.37 9.92 -8.36
#